data_AF-A0A2M8EYV6-F1
#
_entry.id   AF-A0A2M8EYV6-F1
#
_cell.length_a   1.000
_cell.length_b   1.000
_cell.length_c   1.000
_cell.angle_alpha   90.00
_cell.angle_beta   90.00
_cell.angle_gamma   90.00
#
_symmetry.space_group_name_H-M   'P 1'
#
loop_
_entity.id
_entity.type
_entity.pdbx_description
1 polymer ?
#
loop_
_entity_poly.entity_id
_entity_poly.type
_entity_poly.pdbx_seq_one_letter_code
_entity_poly.pdbx_strand_id
1 'polypeptide(L)'
;MRRFLLILTFIFIIFFLGRSLNPFNNKMFTFHDETQAARINQFVLNLNNLKIPPRIAPDFSFKLGFPVFNYYAPFPYWLTSSFHLVGISIINSLKISFLLAIILSFISMYLFTSQFFGFFPSLLSGALYVSSPWLAVEIFIRGNLAETWFIALLPLAFWAVYINQKNKSRWF
;
A
#
# COMPACT_ATOMS: atom_id res chain seq x y z
N MET A 1 29.27 -0.09 -3.97
CA MET A 1 28.56 -0.87 -5.02
C MET A 1 27.14 -1.30 -4.61
N ARG A 2 26.92 -2.08 -3.54
CA ARG A 2 25.57 -2.59 -3.15
C ARG A 2 24.51 -1.50 -2.92
N ARG A 3 24.84 -0.43 -2.18
CA ARG A 3 23.93 0.71 -1.94
C ARG A 3 23.51 1.41 -3.24
N PHE A 4 24.46 1.58 -4.15
CA PHE A 4 24.19 2.17 -5.47
C PHE A 4 23.22 1.32 -6.29
N LEU A 5 23.39 0.00 -6.29
CA LEU A 5 22.48 -0.92 -6.96
C LEU A 5 21.06 -0.87 -6.37
N LEU A 6 20.93 -0.83 -5.03
CA LEU A 6 19.60 -0.67 -4.39
C LEU A 6 18.91 0.62 -4.83
N ILE A 7 19.63 1.74 -4.82
CA ILE A 7 19.09 3.04 -5.25
C ILE A 7 18.68 2.98 -6.72
N LEU A 8 19.51 2.40 -7.57
CA LEU A 8 19.22 2.26 -9.00
C LEU A 8 17.96 1.42 -9.24
N THR A 9 17.82 0.28 -8.55
CA THR A 9 16.62 -0.57 -8.62
C THR A 9 15.40 0.18 -8.14
N PHE A 10 15.53 0.98 -7.08
CA PHE A 10 14.44 1.78 -6.54
C PHE A 10 13.96 2.85 -7.53
N ILE A 11 14.90 3.58 -8.14
CA ILE A 11 14.61 4.56 -9.19
C ILE A 11 13.92 3.86 -10.37
N PHE A 12 14.40 2.68 -10.77
CA PHE A 12 13.80 1.91 -11.85
C PHE A 12 12.35 1.50 -11.53
N ILE A 13 12.08 1.00 -10.32
CA ILE A 13 10.72 0.66 -9.86
C ILE A 13 9.80 1.88 -9.92
N ILE A 14 10.22 3.01 -9.38
CA ILE A 14 9.42 4.25 -9.39
C ILE A 14 9.19 4.73 -10.82
N PHE A 15 10.21 4.68 -11.67
CA PHE A 15 10.12 5.18 -13.04
C PHE A 15 9.25 4.30 -13.93
N PHE A 16 9.34 2.96 -13.82
CA PHE A 16 8.59 2.04 -14.68
C PHE A 16 7.20 1.72 -14.13
N LEU A 17 7.10 1.33 -12.86
CA LEU A 17 5.83 0.95 -12.24
C LEU A 17 5.07 2.15 -11.69
N GLY A 18 5.78 3.17 -11.20
CA GLY A 18 5.19 4.40 -10.68
C GLY A 18 4.76 5.42 -11.74
N ARG A 19 5.07 5.21 -13.03
CA ARG A 19 4.74 6.17 -14.10
C ARG A 19 3.25 6.51 -14.14
N SER A 20 2.39 5.50 -14.09
CA SER A 20 0.93 5.65 -14.09
C SER A 20 0.39 6.16 -12.75
N LEU A 21 1.20 6.06 -11.68
CA LEU A 21 0.90 6.53 -10.33
C LEU A 21 1.50 7.92 -10.04
N ASN A 22 1.91 8.67 -11.06
CA ASN A 22 2.46 10.02 -10.87
C ASN A 22 1.47 10.92 -10.10
N PRO A 23 1.81 11.37 -8.87
CA PRO A 23 0.92 12.17 -8.03
C PRO A 23 0.82 13.63 -8.47
N PHE A 24 1.59 14.06 -9.46
CA PHE A 24 1.50 15.42 -10.04
C PHE A 24 0.50 15.49 -11.21
N ASN A 25 -0.02 14.35 -11.66
CA ASN A 25 -1.09 14.30 -12.65
C ASN A 25 -2.44 14.12 -11.94
N ASN A 26 -3.38 15.03 -12.16
CA ASN A 26 -4.70 14.97 -11.50
C ASN A 26 -5.66 13.92 -12.10
N LYS A 27 -5.27 13.21 -13.16
CA LYS A 27 -6.08 12.13 -13.74
C LYS A 27 -5.82 10.80 -13.02
N MET A 28 -6.87 10.17 -12.51
CA MET A 28 -6.81 8.77 -12.08
C MET A 28 -6.84 7.85 -13.31
N PHE A 29 -6.15 6.72 -13.24
CA PHE A 29 -6.34 5.64 -14.21
C PHE A 29 -7.66 4.91 -13.91
N THR A 30 -8.24 4.25 -14.91
CA THR A 30 -9.51 3.52 -14.76
C THR A 30 -9.25 2.10 -14.25
N PHE A 31 -10.09 1.63 -13.33
CA PHE A 31 -10.04 0.30 -12.73
C PHE A 31 -11.43 -0.10 -12.25
N HIS A 32 -11.67 -1.37 -11.92
CA HIS A 32 -13.01 -1.86 -11.60
C HIS A 32 -13.58 -1.31 -10.27
N ASP A 33 -12.77 -1.20 -9.21
CA ASP A 33 -13.22 -0.71 -7.92
C ASP A 33 -13.19 0.83 -7.81
N GLU A 34 -13.75 1.58 -8.76
CA GLU A 34 -13.71 3.06 -8.82
C GLU A 34 -14.21 3.77 -7.53
N THR A 35 -14.91 3.02 -6.66
CA THR A 35 -15.40 3.46 -5.36
C THR A 35 -14.31 3.90 -4.36
N GLN A 36 -13.01 3.60 -4.58
CA GLN A 36 -11.95 3.94 -3.62
C GLN A 36 -11.91 5.43 -3.27
N ALA A 37 -12.03 6.32 -4.26
CA ALA A 37 -11.99 7.78 -4.01
C ALA A 37 -13.17 8.23 -3.13
N ALA A 38 -14.36 7.70 -3.40
CA ALA A 38 -15.55 7.96 -2.60
C ALA A 38 -15.40 7.40 -1.17
N ARG A 39 -14.82 6.20 -1.01
CA ARG A 39 -14.55 5.62 0.31
C ARG A 39 -13.56 6.47 1.12
N ILE A 40 -12.49 6.97 0.51
CA ILE A 40 -11.56 7.89 1.19
C ILE A 40 -12.23 9.19 1.59
N ASN A 41 -13.06 9.78 0.71
CA ASN A 41 -13.84 10.96 1.05
C ASN A 41 -14.72 10.73 2.29
N GLN A 42 -15.43 9.60 2.34
CA GLN A 42 -16.32 9.25 3.46
C GLN A 42 -15.55 8.90 4.74
N PHE A 43 -14.37 8.31 4.62
CA PHE A 43 -13.49 8.06 5.77
C PHE A 43 -13.01 9.39 6.39
N VAL A 44 -12.54 10.32 5.55
CA VAL A 44 -12.11 11.66 5.97
C VAL A 44 -13.27 12.45 6.57
N LEU A 45 -14.48 12.35 6.00
CA LEU A 45 -15.68 12.97 6.56
C LEU A 45 -15.96 12.50 8.00
N ASN A 46 -15.76 11.22 8.30
CA ASN A 46 -15.88 10.73 9.67
C ASN A 46 -14.79 11.31 10.58
N LEU A 47 -13.53 11.35 10.11
CA LEU A 47 -12.41 11.89 10.88
C LEU A 47 -12.60 13.38 11.21
N ASN A 48 -13.02 14.19 10.23
CA ASN A 48 -13.31 15.62 10.43
C ASN A 48 -14.46 15.85 11.42
N ASN A 49 -15.41 14.91 11.50
CA ASN A 49 -16.51 14.93 12.45
C ASN A 49 -16.17 14.23 13.79
N LEU A 50 -14.90 13.94 14.04
CA LEU A 50 -14.41 13.27 15.26
C LEU A 50 -15.05 11.89 15.53
N LYS A 51 -15.57 11.23 14.48
CA LYS A 51 -16.11 9.87 14.55
C LYS A 51 -14.98 8.85 14.37
N ILE A 52 -14.29 8.57 15.47
CA ILE A 52 -13.11 7.69 15.49
C ILE A 52 -13.42 6.43 16.32
N PRO A 53 -13.19 5.21 15.79
CA PRO A 53 -12.78 4.91 14.41
C PRO A 53 -13.93 5.12 13.41
N PRO A 54 -13.65 5.55 12.17
CA PRO A 54 -14.65 5.54 11.11
C PRO A 54 -15.18 4.13 10.86
N ARG A 55 -16.49 3.94 10.94
CA ARG A 55 -17.15 2.62 10.76
C ARG A 55 -18.12 2.60 9.58
N ILE A 56 -18.74 3.74 9.28
CA ILE A 56 -19.81 3.87 8.30
C ILE A 56 -19.44 4.96 7.31
N ALA A 57 -19.67 4.74 6.02
CA ALA A 57 -19.67 5.79 5.01
C ALA A 57 -21.07 6.44 4.98
N PRO A 58 -21.27 7.63 5.59
CA PRO A 58 -22.60 8.18 5.86
C PRO A 58 -23.40 8.54 4.59
N ASP A 59 -22.76 9.00 3.52
CA ASP A 59 -23.46 9.44 2.30
C ASP A 59 -23.73 8.30 1.32
N PHE A 60 -23.18 7.11 1.57
CA PHE A 60 -23.43 5.93 0.74
C PHE A 60 -24.87 5.42 0.93
N SER A 61 -25.34 4.61 -0.01
CA SER A 61 -26.69 4.02 0.00
C SER A 61 -27.80 5.07 0.19
N PHE A 62 -27.82 6.09 -0.69
CA PHE A 62 -28.80 7.20 -0.62
C PHE A 62 -28.83 7.92 0.73
N LYS A 63 -27.67 8.13 1.36
CA LYS A 63 -27.50 8.75 2.70
C LYS A 63 -28.08 7.94 3.87
N LEU A 64 -28.40 6.66 3.67
CA LEU A 64 -28.72 5.73 4.76
C LEU A 64 -27.48 5.22 5.49
N GLY A 65 -26.30 5.43 4.90
CA GLY A 65 -25.03 4.96 5.41
C GLY A 65 -24.70 3.54 4.96
N PHE A 66 -23.40 3.27 4.78
CA PHE A 66 -22.91 1.93 4.41
C PHE A 66 -21.73 1.51 5.31
N PRO A 67 -21.80 0.37 6.01
CA PRO A 67 -20.81 -0.04 7.02
C PRO A 67 -19.51 -0.61 6.43
N VAL A 68 -19.02 -0.09 5.30
CA VAL A 68 -17.87 -0.64 4.55
C VAL A 68 -16.60 -0.78 5.40
N PHE A 69 -16.34 0.16 6.30
CA PHE A 69 -15.10 0.17 7.10
C PHE A 69 -15.09 -0.86 8.23
N ASN A 70 -16.21 -1.52 8.52
CA ASN A 70 -16.24 -2.67 9.42
C ASN A 70 -15.85 -3.98 8.72
N TYR A 71 -16.03 -4.07 7.40
CA TYR A 71 -15.83 -5.30 6.62
C TYR A 71 -14.57 -5.27 5.75
N TYR A 72 -14.06 -4.09 5.41
CA TYR A 72 -12.78 -3.93 4.70
C TYR A 72 -11.64 -3.62 5.67
N ALA A 73 -10.43 -4.06 5.32
CA ALA A 73 -9.23 -3.76 6.10
C ALA A 73 -9.07 -2.24 6.29
N PRO A 74 -8.97 -1.73 7.53
CA PRO A 74 -9.03 -0.29 7.80
C PRO A 74 -7.71 0.44 7.55
N PHE A 75 -6.57 -0.26 7.64
CA PHE A 75 -5.23 0.33 7.56
C PHE A 75 -4.99 1.19 6.30
N PRO A 76 -5.31 0.72 5.08
CA PRO A 76 -5.13 1.53 3.88
C PRO A 76 -5.96 2.82 3.87
N TYR A 77 -7.17 2.80 4.47
CA TYR A 77 -8.00 3.99 4.55
C TYR A 77 -7.43 5.00 5.53
N TRP A 78 -6.90 4.56 6.67
CA TRP A 78 -6.17 5.43 7.61
C TRP A 78 -4.97 6.10 6.95
N LEU A 79 -4.10 5.30 6.31
CA LEU A 79 -2.90 5.82 5.67
C LEU A 79 -3.21 6.76 4.50
N THR A 80 -4.18 6.39 3.66
CA THR A 80 -4.52 7.21 2.49
C THR A 80 -5.23 8.50 2.91
N SER A 81 -6.08 8.44 3.93
CA SER A 81 -6.78 9.62 4.45
C SER A 81 -5.83 10.61 5.13
N SER A 82 -4.74 10.16 5.74
CA SER A 82 -3.77 11.06 6.36
C SER A 82 -3.10 11.99 5.35
N PHE A 83 -2.83 11.51 4.12
CA PHE A 83 -2.36 12.37 3.02
C PHE A 83 -3.40 13.43 2.63
N HIS A 84 -4.68 13.04 2.56
CA HIS A 84 -5.73 13.99 2.22
C HIS A 84 -5.93 15.06 3.31
N LEU A 85 -5.86 14.66 4.58
CA LEU A 85 -5.97 15.56 5.73
C LEU A 85 -4.89 16.65 5.77
N VAL A 86 -3.71 16.40 5.19
CA VAL A 86 -2.64 17.41 5.06
C VAL A 86 -2.74 18.24 3.77
N GLY A 87 -3.86 18.16 3.05
CA GLY A 87 -4.18 19.02 1.90
C GLY A 87 -3.87 18.41 0.52
N ILE A 88 -3.45 17.15 0.43
CA ILE A 88 -3.23 16.47 -0.85
C ILE A 88 -4.59 16.08 -1.45
N SER A 89 -4.80 16.20 -2.75
CA SER A 89 -6.08 15.76 -3.37
C SER A 89 -6.32 14.26 -3.11
N ILE A 90 -7.59 13.83 -3.09
CA ILE A 90 -7.95 12.42 -2.85
C ILE A 90 -7.31 11.50 -3.90
N ILE A 91 -7.32 11.93 -5.17
CA ILE A 91 -6.72 11.18 -6.28
C ILE A 91 -5.21 11.01 -6.05
N ASN A 92 -4.51 12.09 -5.69
CA ASN A 92 -3.07 12.03 -5.47
C ASN A 92 -2.74 11.25 -4.20
N SER A 93 -3.58 11.32 -3.17
CA SER A 93 -3.46 10.51 -1.95
C SER A 93 -3.54 9.01 -2.26
N LEU A 94 -4.49 8.58 -3.10
CA LEU A 94 -4.59 7.19 -3.55
C LEU A 94 -3.36 6.75 -4.33
N LYS A 95 -2.88 7.58 -5.27
CA LYS A 95 -1.66 7.28 -6.04
C LYS A 95 -0.43 7.14 -5.16
N ILE A 96 -0.25 8.05 -4.19
CA ILE A 96 0.82 7.98 -3.21
C ILE A 96 0.70 6.68 -2.41
N SER A 97 -0.50 6.32 -1.98
CA SER A 97 -0.75 5.07 -1.24
C SER A 97 -0.36 3.83 -2.04
N PHE A 98 -0.76 3.72 -3.31
CA PHE A 98 -0.35 2.63 -4.19
C PHE A 98 1.17 2.61 -4.42
N LEU A 99 1.79 3.77 -4.63
CA LEU A 99 3.23 3.88 -4.82
C LEU A 99 4.00 3.43 -3.58
N LEU A 100 3.54 3.82 -2.39
CA LEU A 100 4.12 3.38 -1.12
C LEU A 100 3.97 1.89 -0.92
N ALA A 101 2.84 1.30 -1.31
CA ALA A 101 2.65 -0.14 -1.25
C ALA A 101 3.61 -0.90 -2.18
N ILE A 102 3.86 -0.41 -3.41
CA ILE A 102 4.89 -0.98 -4.31
C ILE A 102 6.27 -0.90 -3.66
N ILE A 103 6.65 0.28 -3.17
CA ILE A 103 7.94 0.52 -2.49
C ILE A 103 8.11 -0.44 -1.32
N LEU A 104 7.09 -0.55 -0.47
CA LEU A 104 7.15 -1.39 0.70
C LEU A 104 7.15 -2.87 0.35
N SER A 105 6.44 -3.30 -0.71
CA SER A 105 6.47 -4.66 -1.23
C SER A 105 7.89 -5.08 -1.66
N PHE A 106 8.62 -4.19 -2.34
CA PHE A 106 10.01 -4.45 -2.72
C PHE A 106 10.89 -4.60 -1.48
N ILE A 107 10.80 -3.63 -0.55
CA ILE A 107 11.63 -3.60 0.67
C ILE A 107 11.34 -4.82 1.54
N SER A 108 10.07 -5.13 1.77
CA SER A 108 9.65 -6.23 2.64
C SER A 108 10.10 -7.58 2.11
N MET A 109 9.95 -7.82 0.80
CA MET A 109 10.42 -9.06 0.18
C MET A 109 11.95 -9.15 0.17
N TYR A 110 12.66 -8.07 -0.12
CA TYR A 110 14.13 -8.01 0.00
C TYR A 110 14.58 -8.34 1.43
N LEU A 111 13.97 -7.74 2.44
CA LEU A 111 14.30 -7.99 3.85
C LEU A 111 14.05 -9.45 4.22
N PHE A 112 12.90 -10.00 3.85
CA PHE A 112 12.55 -11.38 4.13
C PHE A 112 13.55 -12.37 3.50
N THR A 113 13.80 -12.23 2.19
CA THR A 113 14.69 -13.14 1.44
C THR A 113 16.16 -13.01 1.84
N SER A 114 16.60 -11.83 2.27
CA SER A 114 17.95 -11.60 2.79
C SER A 114 18.29 -12.42 4.05
N GLN A 115 17.29 -13.01 4.69
CA GLN A 115 17.48 -13.91 5.82
C GLN A 115 17.97 -15.31 5.41
N PHE A 116 17.79 -15.67 4.14
CA PHE A 116 18.09 -17.00 3.59
C PHE A 116 19.13 -16.94 2.47
N PHE A 117 19.22 -15.82 1.75
CA PHE A 117 20.08 -15.67 0.58
C PHE A 117 21.02 -14.46 0.67
N GLY A 118 22.00 -14.41 -0.24
CA GLY A 118 22.88 -13.27 -0.40
C GLY A 118 22.20 -12.02 -0.99
N PHE A 119 22.98 -10.96 -1.17
CA PHE A 119 22.50 -9.66 -1.66
C PHE A 119 21.79 -9.74 -3.03
N PHE A 120 22.44 -10.36 -4.03
CA PHE A 120 21.90 -10.38 -5.40
C PHE A 120 20.60 -11.19 -5.53
N PRO A 121 20.49 -12.42 -5.00
CA PRO A 121 19.21 -13.15 -5.02
C PRO A 121 18.09 -12.38 -4.31
N SER A 122 18.37 -11.78 -3.16
CA SER A 122 17.36 -11.03 -2.40
C SER A 122 16.89 -9.77 -3.13
N LEU A 123 17.83 -9.06 -3.78
CA LEU A 123 17.53 -7.92 -4.64
C LEU A 123 16.62 -8.33 -5.81
N LEU A 124 16.96 -9.44 -6.46
CA LEU A 124 16.17 -10.01 -7.55
C LEU A 124 14.78 -10.44 -7.06
N SER A 125 14.66 -11.08 -5.90
CA SER A 125 13.37 -11.47 -5.32
C SER A 125 12.47 -10.26 -5.06
N GLY A 126 13.00 -9.18 -4.49
CA GLY A 126 12.25 -7.93 -4.31
C GLY A 126 11.77 -7.35 -5.64
N ALA A 127 12.65 -7.30 -6.65
CA ALA A 127 12.31 -6.79 -7.98
C ALA A 127 11.22 -7.64 -8.67
N LEU A 128 11.35 -8.97 -8.64
CA LEU A 128 10.38 -9.90 -9.22
C LEU A 128 9.02 -9.83 -8.51
N TYR A 129 9.02 -9.60 -7.20
CA TYR A 129 7.80 -9.50 -6.40
C TYR A 129 6.95 -8.30 -6.82
N VAL A 130 7.57 -7.12 -6.98
CA VAL A 130 6.86 -5.91 -7.40
C VAL A 130 6.57 -5.86 -8.89
N SER A 131 7.37 -6.55 -9.72
CA SER A 131 7.08 -6.71 -11.14
C SER A 131 6.10 -7.85 -11.42
N SER A 132 5.56 -8.50 -10.39
CA SER A 132 4.62 -9.61 -10.57
C SER A 132 3.35 -9.11 -11.29
N PRO A 133 2.81 -9.90 -12.25
CA PRO A 133 1.56 -9.53 -12.91
C PRO A 133 0.41 -9.33 -11.93
N TRP A 134 0.39 -10.09 -10.83
CA TRP A 134 -0.64 -9.99 -9.81
C TRP A 134 -0.70 -8.60 -9.16
N LEU A 135 0.43 -8.03 -8.74
CA LEU A 135 0.45 -6.69 -8.16
C LEU A 135 -0.01 -5.64 -9.17
N ALA A 136 0.34 -5.81 -10.45
CA ALA A 136 -0.12 -4.93 -11.52
C ALA A 136 -1.65 -5.03 -11.72
N VAL A 137 -2.23 -6.23 -11.66
CA VAL A 137 -3.68 -6.44 -11.73
C VAL A 137 -4.39 -5.77 -10.54
N GLU A 138 -3.88 -5.98 -9.32
CA GLU A 138 -4.47 -5.39 -8.11
C GLU A 138 -4.53 -3.87 -8.16
N ILE A 139 -3.50 -3.24 -8.70
CA ILE A 139 -3.42 -1.77 -8.81
C ILE A 139 -4.19 -1.28 -10.02
N PHE A 140 -3.81 -1.71 -11.22
CA PHE A 140 -4.21 -1.05 -12.48
C PHE A 140 -5.49 -1.60 -13.11
N ILE A 141 -5.94 -2.79 -12.70
CA ILE A 141 -7.19 -3.38 -13.21
C ILE A 141 -8.26 -3.34 -12.13
N ARG A 142 -7.95 -3.77 -10.90
CA ARG A 142 -8.92 -3.84 -9.81
C ARG A 142 -8.97 -2.54 -9.00
N GLY A 143 -7.83 -1.90 -8.74
CA GLY A 143 -7.73 -0.79 -7.80
C GLY A 143 -8.04 -1.20 -6.37
N ASN A 144 -7.71 -2.44 -6.01
CA ASN A 144 -7.99 -3.01 -4.70
C ASN A 144 -6.92 -2.55 -3.69
N LEU A 145 -7.23 -1.47 -3.00
CA LEU A 145 -6.33 -0.83 -2.06
C LEU A 145 -5.97 -1.74 -0.87
N ALA A 146 -6.91 -2.55 -0.38
CA ALA A 146 -6.68 -3.42 0.77
C ALA A 146 -5.73 -4.58 0.46
N GLU A 147 -5.96 -5.26 -0.67
CA GLU A 147 -5.13 -6.38 -1.09
C GLU A 147 -3.73 -5.93 -1.50
N THR A 148 -3.61 -4.74 -2.12
CA THR A 148 -2.31 -4.15 -2.46
C THR A 148 -1.44 -3.93 -1.20
N TRP A 149 -2.04 -3.42 -0.12
CA TRP A 149 -1.33 -3.27 1.16
C TRP A 149 -1.06 -4.58 1.87
N PHE A 150 -1.93 -5.59 1.72
CA PHE A 150 -1.66 -6.94 2.20
C PHE A 150 -0.41 -7.52 1.53
N ILE A 151 -0.29 -7.41 0.20
CA ILE A 151 0.90 -7.84 -0.56
C ILE A 151 2.16 -7.13 -0.04
N ALA A 152 2.07 -5.83 0.26
CA ALA A 152 3.20 -5.08 0.80
C ALA A 152 3.65 -5.55 2.19
N LEU A 153 2.68 -5.86 3.07
CA LEU A 153 2.92 -6.16 4.47
C LEU A 153 3.19 -7.64 4.75
N LEU A 154 2.72 -8.56 3.89
CA LEU A 154 2.85 -10.00 4.12
C LEU A 154 4.32 -10.46 4.25
N PRO A 155 5.24 -10.11 3.32
CA PRO A 155 6.64 -10.48 3.49
C PRO A 155 7.28 -9.82 4.72
N LEU A 156 6.82 -8.62 5.08
CA LEU A 156 7.32 -7.90 6.25
C LEU A 156 6.94 -8.62 7.55
N ALA A 157 5.72 -9.15 7.62
CA ALA A 157 5.25 -9.95 8.74
C ALA A 157 6.09 -11.25 8.87
N PHE A 158 6.34 -11.94 7.76
CA PHE A 158 7.21 -13.13 7.78
C PHE A 158 8.64 -12.81 8.18
N TRP A 159 9.20 -11.71 7.69
CA TRP A 159 10.51 -11.22 8.12
C TRP A 159 10.53 -10.96 9.63
N ALA A 160 9.53 -10.24 10.16
CA ALA A 160 9.43 -9.91 11.58
C ALA A 160 9.32 -11.16 12.47
N VAL A 161 8.48 -12.12 12.09
CA VAL A 161 8.35 -13.40 12.81
C VAL A 161 9.67 -14.16 12.83
N TYR A 162 10.35 -14.23 11.67
CA TYR A 162 11.59 -14.98 11.54
C TYR A 162 12.75 -14.38 12.34
N ILE A 163 12.93 -13.05 12.31
CA ILE A 163 13.98 -12.39 13.10
C ILE A 163 13.73 -12.53 14.61
N ASN A 164 12.47 -12.48 15.04
CA ASN A 164 12.11 -12.65 16.45
C ASN A 164 12.31 -14.09 16.92
N GLN A 165 12.09 -15.08 16.05
CA GLN A 165 12.42 -16.47 16.34
C GLN A 165 13.93 -16.68 16.54
N LYS A 166 14.77 -16.04 15.72
CA LYS A 166 16.25 -16.09 15.87
C LYS A 166 16.72 -15.41 17.15
N ASN A 167 16.15 -14.24 17.43
CA ASN A 167 16.44 -13.46 18.62
C ASN A 167 15.56 -13.93 19.78
N LYS A 168 15.68 -15.20 20.18
CA LYS A 168 14.99 -15.69 21.39
C LYS A 168 15.24 -14.71 22.53
N SER A 169 14.18 -14.00 22.92
CA SER A 169 14.18 -13.21 24.13
C SER A 169 14.55 -14.15 25.27
N ARG A 170 15.55 -13.78 26.07
CA ARG A 170 15.95 -14.52 27.29
C ARG A 170 14.82 -14.62 28.34
N TRP A 171 13.65 -14.04 28.06
CA TRP A 171 12.49 -14.00 28.95
C TRP A 171 11.42 -15.06 28.64
N PHE A 172 11.66 -15.97 27.69
CA PHE A 172 10.93 -17.24 27.52
C PHE A 172 11.89 -18.38 27.15
#